data_AF-A0A2N2TJ44-F1
#
_entry.id   AF-A0A2N2TJ44-F1
#
_cell.length_a   1.000
_cell.length_b   1.000
_cell.length_c   1.000
_cell.angle_alpha   90.00
_cell.angle_beta   90.00
_cell.angle_gamma   90.00
#
_symmetry.space_group_name_H-M   'P 1'
#
loop_
_entity.id
_entity.type
_entity.pdbx_description
1 polymer ?
#
loop_
_entity_poly.entity_id
_entity_poly.type
_entity_poly.pdbx_seq_one_letter_code
_entity_poly.pdbx_strand_id
1 'polypeptide(L)'
;MGFDDVLEVRPLTGAGDLPPEIVALIRSAAPAWSASWQQRSATPRNTVCLWYDGTALDAARFYAATFPDSTVGHILHAPGDYPSGKQGDVLTVEFTVAGIPCLGLNGGPAFQHNEAFSFQIATDDQAETDRLWDAIVDNGGQESACGWCKDRWGVNWQITPRALTQAITDPDQAAARRAFEAMMTMQKIDIAAIEAARRGDVPAQP
;
A
#
# COMPACT_ATOMS: atom_id res chain seq x y z
N MET A 1 43.63 -52.50 28.53
CA MET A 1 43.64 -51.05 28.78
C MET A 1 43.63 -50.35 27.44
N GLY A 2 42.62 -49.54 27.18
CA GLY A 2 42.45 -48.75 25.96
C GLY A 2 41.10 -48.04 26.07
N PHE A 3 41.10 -46.92 26.79
CA PHE A 3 39.96 -46.08 27.10
C PHE A 3 39.60 -45.17 25.91
N ASP A 4 38.29 -44.98 25.73
CA ASP A 4 37.56 -43.77 25.29
C ASP A 4 37.99 -43.01 24.03
N ASP A 5 37.21 -43.17 22.95
CA ASP A 5 36.92 -42.10 22.00
C ASP A 5 35.50 -41.55 22.29
N VAL A 6 35.39 -40.74 23.35
CA VAL A 6 34.21 -39.91 23.58
C VAL A 6 34.35 -38.69 22.68
N LEU A 7 33.49 -38.57 21.65
CA LEU A 7 33.36 -37.36 20.86
C LEU A 7 32.93 -36.20 21.79
N GLU A 8 33.87 -35.32 22.13
CA GLU A 8 33.55 -34.09 22.86
C GLU A 8 32.74 -33.15 21.96
N VAL A 9 31.44 -33.05 22.24
CA VAL A 9 30.56 -32.07 21.60
C VAL A 9 30.80 -30.72 22.25
N ARG A 10 31.59 -29.85 21.60
CA ARG A 10 31.78 -28.46 22.04
C ARG A 10 30.92 -27.49 21.22
N PRO A 11 30.29 -26.48 21.83
CA PRO A 11 29.62 -25.41 21.09
C PRO A 11 30.60 -24.64 20.19
N LEU A 12 30.13 -24.26 19.00
CA LEU A 12 30.86 -23.33 18.13
C LEU A 12 30.85 -21.93 18.76
N THR A 13 32.01 -21.32 18.89
CA THR A 13 32.23 -20.01 19.52
C THR A 13 32.49 -18.90 18.51
N GLY A 14 32.82 -19.24 17.25
CA GLY A 14 32.94 -18.31 16.15
C GLY A 14 33.24 -18.98 14.81
N ALA A 15 33.37 -18.18 13.75
CA ALA A 15 33.59 -18.70 12.39
C ALA A 15 34.91 -19.45 12.19
N GLY A 16 35.88 -19.28 13.10
CA GLY A 16 37.15 -20.01 13.09
C GLY A 16 37.06 -21.45 13.59
N ASP A 17 35.91 -21.84 14.16
CA ASP A 17 35.64 -23.22 14.60
C ASP A 17 35.10 -24.09 13.45
N LEU A 18 34.90 -23.53 12.25
CA LEU A 18 34.36 -24.23 11.09
C LEU A 18 35.38 -24.32 9.95
N PRO A 19 35.38 -25.43 9.20
CA PRO A 19 36.16 -25.54 7.97
C PRO A 19 35.83 -24.41 6.98
N PRO A 20 36.84 -23.83 6.28
CA PRO A 20 36.64 -22.69 5.37
C PRO A 20 35.59 -22.92 4.30
N GLU A 21 35.45 -24.14 3.80
CA GLU A 21 34.43 -24.54 2.82
C GLU A 21 33.00 -24.46 3.37
N ILE A 22 32.81 -24.80 4.65
CA ILE A 22 31.50 -24.68 5.32
C ILE A 22 31.19 -23.21 5.57
N VAL A 23 32.18 -22.41 5.96
CA VAL A 23 32.01 -20.94 6.12
C VAL A 23 31.65 -20.28 4.79
N ALA A 24 32.30 -20.69 3.69
CA ALA A 24 31.99 -20.20 2.36
C ALA A 24 30.57 -20.59 1.91
N LEU A 25 30.17 -21.84 2.18
CA LEU A 25 28.82 -22.32 1.91
C LEU A 25 27.77 -21.51 2.69
N ILE A 26 27.98 -21.31 4.01
CA ILE A 26 27.09 -20.51 4.86
C ILE A 26 27.00 -19.08 4.33
N ARG A 27 28.10 -18.43 3.96
CA ARG A 27 28.08 -17.06 3.41
C ARG A 27 27.37 -16.97 2.06
N SER A 28 27.52 -17.99 1.21
CA SER A 28 26.85 -18.05 -0.09
C SER A 28 25.33 -18.30 0.04
N ALA A 29 24.93 -19.02 1.08
CA ALA A 29 23.52 -19.35 1.36
C ALA A 29 22.85 -18.36 2.32
N ALA A 30 23.61 -17.56 3.07
CA ALA A 30 23.11 -16.61 4.07
C ALA A 30 22.08 -15.59 3.52
N PRO A 31 22.21 -15.05 2.29
CA PRO A 31 21.17 -14.19 1.71
C PRO A 31 19.85 -14.94 1.47
N ALA A 32 19.92 -16.20 1.05
CA ALA A 32 18.74 -17.04 0.83
C ALA A 32 18.11 -17.48 2.17
N TRP A 33 18.93 -17.71 3.20
CA TRP A 33 18.45 -18.06 4.52
C TRP A 33 17.83 -16.86 5.24
N SER A 34 18.43 -15.66 5.18
CA SER A 34 17.82 -14.47 5.79
C SER A 34 16.48 -14.10 5.14
N ALA A 35 16.35 -14.27 3.82
CA ALA A 35 15.09 -14.11 3.11
C ALA A 35 14.04 -15.14 3.58
N SER A 36 14.43 -16.42 3.70
CA SER A 36 13.52 -17.47 4.19
C SER A 36 13.14 -17.36 5.67
N TRP A 37 13.99 -16.75 6.51
CA TRP A 37 13.73 -16.54 7.93
C TRP A 37 12.92 -15.27 8.20
N GLN A 38 13.06 -14.22 7.38
CA GLN A 38 12.14 -13.08 7.39
C GLN A 38 10.73 -13.49 6.96
N GLN A 39 10.60 -14.55 6.17
CA GLN A 39 9.33 -15.12 5.74
C GLN A 39 8.59 -15.93 6.83
N ARG A 40 9.14 -16.05 8.05
CA ARG A 40 8.57 -16.84 9.15
C ARG A 40 7.78 -16.08 10.21
N SER A 41 7.52 -14.79 10.00
CA SER A 41 6.44 -14.10 10.70
C SER A 41 5.37 -13.78 9.66
N ALA A 42 4.33 -14.62 9.60
CA ALA A 42 3.22 -14.50 8.64
C ALA A 42 2.38 -13.22 8.79
N THR A 43 2.78 -12.30 9.68
CA THR A 43 2.13 -11.02 9.93
C THR A 43 3.14 -9.89 9.78
N PRO A 44 2.91 -8.92 8.89
CA PRO A 44 3.73 -7.73 8.76
C PRO A 44 3.86 -6.99 10.10
N ARG A 45 5.03 -6.39 10.36
CA ARG A 45 5.23 -5.58 11.58
C ARG A 45 4.24 -4.43 11.69
N ASN A 46 3.78 -3.89 10.55
CA ASN A 46 2.80 -2.82 10.47
C ASN A 46 1.74 -3.19 9.43
N THR A 47 0.46 -3.00 9.77
CA THR A 47 -0.68 -3.31 8.90
C THR A 47 -1.66 -2.14 9.00
N VAL A 48 -2.13 -1.64 7.85
CA VAL A 48 -3.13 -0.57 7.79
C VAL A 48 -4.51 -1.16 8.07
N CYS A 49 -5.11 -0.83 9.21
CA CYS A 49 -6.45 -1.30 9.56
C CYS A 49 -7.51 -0.28 9.13
N LEU A 50 -8.46 -0.71 8.31
CA LEU A 50 -9.55 0.11 7.79
C LEU A 50 -10.89 -0.43 8.31
N TRP A 51 -11.76 0.48 8.74
CA TRP A 51 -13.05 0.16 9.33
C TRP A 51 -14.14 0.09 8.26
N TYR A 52 -14.97 -0.96 8.30
CA TYR A 52 -16.08 -1.14 7.37
C TYR A 52 -17.39 -1.47 8.11
N ASP A 53 -18.50 -1.14 7.45
CA ASP A 53 -19.83 -1.58 7.85
C ASP A 53 -20.22 -2.83 7.05
N GLY A 54 -19.79 -4.00 7.54
CA GLY A 54 -20.15 -5.31 6.98
C GLY A 54 -19.58 -5.67 5.60
N THR A 55 -18.83 -4.78 4.95
CA THR A 55 -18.46 -4.88 3.53
C THR A 55 -16.96 -4.94 3.26
N ALA A 56 -16.14 -5.27 4.25
CA ALA A 56 -14.68 -5.36 4.11
C ALA A 56 -14.21 -6.31 2.98
N LEU A 57 -14.89 -7.44 2.76
CA LEU A 57 -14.52 -8.39 1.70
C LEU A 57 -14.78 -7.84 0.31
N ASP A 58 -15.87 -7.09 0.13
CA ASP A 58 -16.22 -6.48 -1.15
C ASP A 58 -15.23 -5.37 -1.50
N ALA A 59 -14.82 -4.58 -0.50
CA ALA A 59 -13.77 -3.58 -0.64
C ALA A 59 -12.44 -4.22 -1.05
N ALA A 60 -11.99 -5.23 -0.31
CA ALA A 60 -10.75 -5.96 -0.61
C ALA A 60 -10.72 -6.55 -2.02
N ARG A 61 -11.83 -7.15 -2.47
CA ARG A 61 -11.96 -7.70 -3.84
C ARG A 61 -11.90 -6.62 -4.90
N PHE A 62 -12.57 -5.49 -4.67
CA PHE A 62 -12.51 -4.36 -5.58
C PHE A 62 -11.08 -3.83 -5.69
N TYR A 63 -10.38 -3.60 -4.57
CA TYR A 63 -9.01 -3.09 -4.61
C TYR A 63 -8.05 -4.05 -5.31
N ALA A 64 -8.17 -5.36 -5.04
CA ALA A 64 -7.37 -6.39 -5.70
C ALA A 64 -7.58 -6.47 -7.23
N ALA A 65 -8.79 -6.14 -7.71
CA ALA A 65 -9.09 -6.09 -9.14
C ALA A 65 -8.67 -4.77 -9.81
N THR A 66 -8.65 -3.67 -9.05
CA THR A 66 -8.44 -2.31 -9.57
C THR A 66 -6.95 -1.93 -9.61
N PHE A 67 -6.21 -2.24 -8.55
CA PHE A 67 -4.83 -1.79 -8.37
C PHE A 67 -3.83 -2.92 -8.66
N PRO A 68 -2.68 -2.62 -9.28
CA PRO A 68 -1.59 -3.59 -9.40
C PRO A 68 -1.06 -3.97 -8.00
N ASP A 69 -0.38 -5.12 -7.90
CA ASP A 69 0.23 -5.62 -6.66
C ASP A 69 -0.73 -5.66 -5.45
N SER A 70 -1.98 -6.03 -5.73
CA SER A 70 -3.08 -6.02 -4.79
C SER A 70 -3.77 -7.38 -4.78
N THR A 71 -4.04 -7.93 -3.60
CA THR A 71 -4.57 -9.30 -3.44
C THR A 71 -5.49 -9.39 -2.23
N VAL A 72 -6.46 -10.30 -2.28
CA VAL A 72 -7.24 -10.68 -1.10
C VAL A 72 -6.52 -11.82 -0.38
N GLY A 73 -6.36 -11.68 0.93
CA GLY A 73 -5.70 -12.64 1.81
C GLY A 73 -6.68 -13.44 2.66
N HIS A 74 -6.28 -13.72 3.90
CA HIS A 74 -7.09 -14.51 4.84
C HIS A 74 -8.39 -13.80 5.24
N ILE A 75 -9.47 -14.58 5.34
CA ILE A 75 -10.79 -14.13 5.79
C ILE A 75 -11.08 -14.78 7.14
N LEU A 76 -11.09 -13.97 8.19
CA LEU A 76 -11.44 -14.42 9.52
C LEU A 76 -12.95 -14.25 9.74
N HIS A 77 -13.61 -15.35 10.10
CA HIS A 77 -15.01 -15.31 10.52
C HIS A 77 -15.08 -15.16 12.05
N ALA A 78 -16.11 -14.45 12.53
CA ALA A 78 -16.28 -14.16 13.95
C ALA A 78 -16.42 -15.47 14.76
N PRO A 79 -15.60 -15.68 15.81
CA PRO A 79 -15.69 -16.89 16.64
C PRO A 79 -16.88 -16.88 17.62
N GLY A 80 -17.59 -15.76 17.72
CA GLY A 80 -18.76 -15.53 18.57
C GLY A 80 -19.51 -14.27 18.13
N ASP A 81 -20.65 -14.01 18.75
CA ASP A 81 -21.43 -12.78 18.50
C ASP A 81 -20.66 -11.54 18.98
N TYR A 82 -20.89 -10.40 18.32
CA TYR A 82 -20.24 -9.13 18.64
C TYR A 82 -21.20 -7.95 18.38
N PRO A 83 -20.89 -6.71 18.81
CA PRO A 83 -21.85 -5.60 18.76
C PRO A 83 -22.47 -5.30 17.39
N SER A 84 -21.79 -5.67 16.31
CA SER A 84 -22.17 -5.39 14.92
C SER A 84 -22.28 -6.63 14.03
N GLY A 85 -22.36 -7.84 14.62
CA GLY A 85 -22.56 -9.08 13.86
C GLY A 85 -22.63 -10.33 14.73
N LYS A 86 -22.68 -11.49 14.09
CA LYS A 86 -22.89 -12.80 14.74
C LYS A 86 -21.72 -13.74 14.50
N GLN A 87 -21.66 -14.81 15.30
CA GLN A 87 -20.75 -15.91 15.04
C GLN A 87 -20.89 -16.40 13.58
N GLY A 88 -19.75 -16.55 12.91
CA GLY A 88 -19.70 -17.01 11.52
C GLY A 88 -19.82 -15.91 10.46
N ASP A 89 -20.11 -14.65 10.83
CA ASP A 89 -20.00 -13.52 9.91
C ASP A 89 -18.52 -13.22 9.60
N VAL A 90 -18.23 -12.60 8.45
CA VAL A 90 -16.89 -12.10 8.14
C VAL A 90 -16.55 -10.98 9.11
N LEU A 91 -15.52 -11.17 9.94
CA LEU A 91 -15.06 -10.20 10.92
C LEU A 91 -13.91 -9.35 10.39
N THR A 92 -12.86 -10.00 9.87
CA THR A 92 -11.75 -9.30 9.22
C THR A 92 -11.35 -9.94 7.91
N VAL A 93 -10.78 -9.12 7.03
CA VAL A 93 -10.24 -9.52 5.74
C VAL A 93 -8.84 -8.94 5.61
N GLU A 94 -7.84 -9.79 5.49
CA GLU A 94 -6.50 -9.36 5.09
C GLU A 94 -6.49 -9.08 3.59
N PHE A 95 -5.80 -8.03 3.16
CA PHE A 95 -5.59 -7.74 1.74
C PHE A 95 -4.36 -6.88 1.54
N THR A 96 -3.90 -6.76 0.29
CA THR A 96 -2.86 -5.81 -0.10
C THR A 96 -3.40 -4.77 -1.07
N VAL A 97 -2.92 -3.54 -0.96
CA VAL A 97 -3.16 -2.46 -1.93
C VAL A 97 -1.83 -1.89 -2.36
N ALA A 98 -1.45 -2.07 -3.62
CA ALA A 98 -0.19 -1.61 -4.19
C ALA A 98 1.03 -1.97 -3.30
N GLY A 99 1.08 -3.23 -2.84
CA GLY A 99 2.12 -3.76 -1.96
C GLY A 99 1.98 -3.41 -0.46
N ILE A 100 1.00 -2.59 -0.08
CA ILE A 100 0.75 -2.24 1.33
C ILE A 100 -0.14 -3.30 2.00
N PRO A 101 0.29 -3.91 3.12
CA PRO A 101 -0.56 -4.84 3.86
C PRO A 101 -1.66 -4.10 4.64
N CYS A 102 -2.89 -4.56 4.44
CA CYS A 102 -4.10 -3.98 4.99
C CYS A 102 -4.95 -5.04 5.71
N LEU A 103 -5.80 -4.57 6.62
CA LEU A 103 -6.82 -5.36 7.31
C LEU A 103 -8.13 -4.59 7.27
N GLY A 104 -9.17 -5.16 6.67
CA GLY A 104 -10.53 -4.62 6.74
C GLY A 104 -11.25 -5.21 7.95
N LEU A 105 -11.77 -4.37 8.82
CA LEU A 105 -12.53 -4.76 10.02
C LEU A 105 -14.00 -4.41 9.84
N ASN A 106 -14.87 -5.42 9.85
CA ASN A 106 -16.32 -5.23 9.87
C ASN A 106 -16.79 -4.86 11.28
N GLY A 107 -16.73 -3.58 11.60
CA GLY A 107 -17.07 -3.05 12.92
C GLY A 107 -18.44 -2.36 13.01
N GLY A 108 -19.15 -2.20 11.88
CA GLY A 108 -20.47 -1.56 11.84
C GLY A 108 -20.39 -0.03 11.59
N PRO A 109 -21.51 0.70 11.65
CA PRO A 109 -21.59 2.11 11.19
C PRO A 109 -21.03 3.14 12.19
N ALA A 110 -20.39 2.70 13.28
CA ALA A 110 -19.99 3.57 14.39
C ALA A 110 -18.91 4.61 14.03
N PHE A 111 -18.02 4.28 13.09
CA PHE A 111 -16.94 5.16 12.66
C PHE A 111 -17.01 5.38 11.15
N GLN A 112 -16.78 6.63 10.75
CA GLN A 112 -16.76 7.05 9.35
C GLN A 112 -15.36 7.51 8.98
N HIS A 113 -14.96 7.18 7.75
CA HIS A 113 -13.73 7.70 7.17
C HIS A 113 -13.82 9.21 6.93
N ASN A 114 -12.67 9.87 6.99
CA ASN A 114 -12.49 11.26 6.60
C ASN A 114 -11.07 11.44 6.03
N GLU A 115 -10.82 12.62 5.48
CA GLU A 115 -9.62 12.97 4.72
C GLU A 115 -8.32 12.91 5.55
N ALA A 116 -8.40 12.74 6.88
CA ALA A 116 -7.21 12.59 7.73
C ALA A 116 -6.39 11.35 7.39
N PHE A 117 -6.99 10.34 6.78
CA PHE A 117 -6.29 9.22 6.15
C PHE A 117 -6.66 9.13 4.67
N SER A 118 -5.65 8.95 3.81
CA SER A 118 -5.82 8.61 2.40
C SER A 118 -4.67 7.74 1.88
N PHE A 119 -4.95 6.94 0.85
CA PHE A 119 -3.90 6.35 0.03
C PHE A 119 -3.54 7.29 -1.11
N GLN A 120 -2.24 7.58 -1.29
CA GLN A 120 -1.76 8.27 -2.48
C GLN A 120 -1.16 7.26 -3.45
N ILE A 121 -1.81 7.11 -4.61
CA ILE A 121 -1.38 6.21 -5.68
C ILE A 121 -0.67 7.05 -6.73
N ALA A 122 0.64 6.83 -6.87
CA ALA A 122 1.43 7.43 -7.91
C ALA A 122 1.11 6.79 -9.27
N THR A 123 0.80 7.61 -10.28
CA THR A 123 0.55 7.14 -11.65
C THR A 123 1.60 7.66 -12.62
N ASP A 124 1.88 6.88 -13.66
CA ASP A 124 2.98 7.17 -14.59
C ASP A 124 2.51 7.91 -15.86
N ASP A 125 1.27 7.71 -16.28
CA ASP A 125 0.67 8.37 -17.44
C ASP A 125 -0.83 8.66 -17.26
N GLN A 126 -1.40 9.42 -18.20
CA GLN A 126 -2.79 9.86 -18.13
C GLN A 126 -3.78 8.70 -18.22
N ALA A 127 -3.44 7.65 -18.99
CA ALA A 127 -4.34 6.51 -19.15
C ALA A 127 -4.48 5.74 -17.83
N GLU A 128 -3.39 5.60 -17.07
CA GLU A 128 -3.43 5.05 -15.73
C GLU A 128 -4.17 5.96 -14.74
N THR A 129 -3.91 7.28 -14.78
CA THR A 129 -4.62 8.27 -13.96
C THR A 129 -6.14 8.17 -14.17
N ASP A 130 -6.57 8.18 -15.44
CA ASP A 130 -7.98 8.08 -15.81
C ASP A 130 -8.58 6.75 -15.35
N ARG A 131 -7.94 5.63 -15.68
CA ARG A 131 -8.45 4.30 -15.33
C ARG A 131 -8.67 4.14 -13.83
N LEU A 132 -7.72 4.58 -13.00
CA LEU A 132 -7.81 4.42 -11.55
C LEU A 132 -8.80 5.40 -10.92
N TRP A 133 -8.81 6.66 -11.37
CA TRP A 133 -9.80 7.64 -10.92
C TRP A 133 -11.21 7.16 -11.25
N ASP A 134 -11.46 6.83 -12.51
CA ASP A 134 -12.78 6.44 -13.00
C ASP A 134 -13.23 5.15 -12.30
N ALA A 135 -12.34 4.16 -12.07
CA ALA A 135 -12.68 2.96 -11.33
C ALA A 135 -13.19 3.23 -9.90
N ILE A 136 -12.60 4.21 -9.19
CA ILE A 136 -13.01 4.58 -7.83
C ILE A 136 -14.35 5.33 -7.87
N VAL A 137 -14.46 6.32 -8.75
CA VAL A 137 -15.61 7.23 -8.81
C VAL A 137 -16.84 6.52 -9.38
N ASP A 138 -16.70 5.76 -10.47
CA ASP A 138 -17.82 5.09 -11.14
C ASP A 138 -18.38 3.91 -10.34
N ASN A 139 -17.60 3.34 -9.41
CA ASN A 139 -18.07 2.31 -8.49
C ASN A 139 -18.85 2.89 -7.30
N GLY A 140 -19.53 4.04 -7.47
CA GLY A 140 -20.29 4.71 -6.42
C GLY A 140 -19.43 5.57 -5.48
N GLY A 141 -18.25 5.97 -5.93
CA GLY A 141 -17.38 6.92 -5.25
C GLY A 141 -17.81 8.37 -5.48
N GLN A 142 -16.94 9.30 -5.08
CA GLN A 142 -17.15 10.74 -5.20
C GLN A 142 -15.85 11.44 -5.59
N GLU A 143 -15.95 12.37 -6.53
CA GLU A 143 -14.85 13.25 -6.88
C GLU A 143 -14.59 14.28 -5.77
N SER A 144 -13.33 14.68 -5.64
CA SER A 144 -12.91 15.83 -4.83
C SER A 144 -11.86 16.64 -5.62
N ALA A 145 -11.16 17.56 -4.97
CA ALA A 145 -10.23 18.48 -5.60
C ALA A 145 -8.79 17.90 -5.65
N CYS A 146 -7.98 18.40 -6.59
CA CYS A 146 -6.52 18.21 -6.62
C CYS A 146 -6.07 16.73 -6.62
N GLY A 147 -6.75 15.87 -7.37
CA GLY A 147 -6.45 14.44 -7.43
C GLY A 147 -7.05 13.61 -6.29
N TRP A 148 -7.81 14.23 -5.38
CA TRP A 148 -8.54 13.52 -4.34
C TRP A 148 -9.86 12.95 -4.85
N CYS A 149 -10.21 11.76 -4.39
CA CYS A 149 -11.52 11.13 -4.55
C CYS A 149 -11.82 10.23 -3.33
N LYS A 150 -13.07 9.81 -3.21
CA LYS A 150 -13.54 8.85 -2.20
C LYS A 150 -14.13 7.64 -2.89
N ASP A 151 -13.89 6.45 -2.37
CA ASP A 151 -14.60 5.25 -2.85
C ASP A 151 -15.99 5.13 -2.22
N ARG A 152 -16.76 4.12 -2.64
CA ARG A 152 -18.12 3.85 -2.13
C ARG A 152 -18.19 3.49 -0.64
N TRP A 153 -17.07 3.17 -0.01
CA TRP A 153 -16.97 2.92 1.44
C TRP A 153 -16.53 4.17 2.20
N GLY A 154 -16.21 5.26 1.50
CA GLY A 154 -15.78 6.53 2.05
C GLY A 154 -14.27 6.63 2.32
N VAL A 155 -13.47 5.62 1.93
CA VAL A 155 -12.00 5.69 2.05
C VAL A 155 -11.49 6.72 1.05
N ASN A 156 -10.55 7.56 1.47
CA ASN A 156 -9.99 8.62 0.64
C ASN A 156 -8.78 8.14 -0.16
N TRP A 157 -8.71 8.58 -1.40
CA TRP A 157 -7.69 8.25 -2.37
C TRP A 157 -7.17 9.53 -3.01
N GLN A 158 -5.87 9.56 -3.32
CA GLN A 158 -5.23 10.58 -4.13
C GLN A 158 -4.62 9.89 -5.34
N ILE A 159 -5.20 10.07 -6.52
CA ILE A 159 -4.63 9.57 -7.77
C ILE A 159 -3.72 10.66 -8.33
N THR A 160 -2.43 10.56 -8.02
CA THR A 160 -1.47 11.66 -8.16
C THR A 160 -0.42 11.27 -9.20
N PRO A 161 -0.45 11.84 -10.41
CA PRO A 161 0.61 11.59 -11.38
C PRO A 161 1.99 12.00 -10.86
N ARG A 162 3.02 11.21 -11.15
CA ARG A 162 4.41 11.58 -10.78
C ARG A 162 4.82 12.93 -11.37
N ALA A 163 4.32 13.24 -12.57
CA ALA A 163 4.51 14.54 -13.22
C ALA A 163 4.01 15.70 -12.34
N LEU A 164 2.85 15.55 -11.68
CA LEU A 164 2.32 16.56 -10.76
C LEU A 164 3.24 16.73 -9.54
N THR A 165 3.63 15.64 -8.88
CA THR A 165 4.53 15.70 -7.73
C THR A 165 5.84 16.41 -8.09
N GLN A 166 6.45 16.02 -9.22
CA GLN A 166 7.69 16.65 -9.71
C GLN A 166 7.50 18.13 -10.04
N ALA A 167 6.35 18.50 -10.62
CA ALA A 167 6.05 19.88 -10.99
C ALA A 167 5.90 20.78 -9.76
N ILE A 168 5.15 20.36 -8.72
CA ILE A 168 4.94 21.18 -7.51
C ILE A 168 6.17 21.22 -6.58
N THR A 169 7.09 20.27 -6.72
CA THR A 169 8.37 20.25 -5.98
C THR A 169 9.54 20.72 -6.84
N ASP A 170 9.30 21.41 -7.95
CA ASP A 170 10.36 21.92 -8.82
C ASP A 170 11.28 22.89 -8.05
N PRO A 171 12.62 22.79 -8.18
CA PRO A 171 13.51 23.78 -7.60
C PRO A 171 13.27 25.20 -8.11
N ASP A 172 12.77 25.37 -9.35
CA ASP A 172 12.23 26.65 -9.82
C ASP A 172 10.87 26.91 -9.17
N GLN A 173 10.88 27.77 -8.15
CA GLN A 173 9.69 28.16 -7.39
C GLN A 173 8.61 28.81 -8.27
N ALA A 174 8.97 29.48 -9.37
CA ALA A 174 7.98 30.06 -10.27
C ALA A 174 7.29 28.98 -11.11
N ALA A 175 8.03 27.97 -11.57
CA ALA A 175 7.47 26.81 -12.25
C ALA A 175 6.58 25.98 -11.31
N ALA A 176 7.05 25.72 -10.09
CA ALA A 176 6.28 25.03 -9.06
C ALA A 176 4.98 25.75 -8.72
N ARG A 177 5.03 27.09 -8.58
CA ARG A 177 3.83 27.89 -8.32
C ARG A 177 2.80 27.78 -9.44
N ARG A 178 3.21 27.88 -10.73
CA ARG A 178 2.28 27.75 -11.85
C ARG A 178 1.62 26.37 -11.90
N ALA A 179 2.39 25.30 -11.67
CA ALA A 179 1.86 23.94 -11.61
C ALA A 179 0.89 23.77 -10.44
N PHE A 180 1.22 24.32 -9.27
CA PHE A 180 0.36 24.30 -8.10
C PHE A 180 -0.96 25.07 -8.34
N GLU A 181 -0.90 26.28 -8.90
CA GLU A 181 -2.08 27.07 -9.26
C GLU A 181 -2.98 26.35 -10.27
N ALA A 182 -2.40 25.68 -11.27
CA ALA A 182 -3.15 24.86 -12.22
C ALA A 182 -3.84 23.67 -11.52
N MET A 183 -3.12 22.93 -10.68
CA MET A 183 -3.66 21.80 -9.90
C MET A 183 -4.87 22.22 -9.05
N MET A 184 -4.82 23.40 -8.42
CA MET A 184 -5.92 23.90 -7.57
C MET A 184 -7.25 24.10 -8.31
N THR A 185 -7.24 24.13 -9.63
CA THR A 185 -8.45 24.22 -10.47
C THR A 185 -9.02 22.88 -10.88
N MET A 186 -8.31 21.78 -10.57
CA MET A 186 -8.63 20.43 -11.06
C MET A 186 -9.32 19.58 -10.00
N GLN A 187 -10.16 18.65 -10.46
CA GLN A 187 -10.58 17.49 -9.69
C GLN A 187 -9.65 16.32 -10.07
N LYS A 188 -9.94 15.61 -11.17
CA LYS A 188 -8.99 14.70 -11.81
C LYS A 188 -7.82 15.48 -12.42
N ILE A 189 -6.60 14.98 -12.26
CA ILE A 189 -5.40 15.65 -12.76
C ILE A 189 -5.24 15.42 -14.27
N ASP A 190 -5.08 16.51 -15.02
CA ASP A 190 -4.62 16.50 -16.41
C ASP A 190 -3.11 16.76 -16.45
N ILE A 191 -2.33 15.72 -16.77
CA ILE A 191 -0.87 15.78 -16.80
C ILE A 191 -0.37 16.81 -17.83
N ALA A 192 -1.02 16.89 -19.00
CA ALA A 192 -0.59 17.79 -20.07
C ALA A 192 -0.78 19.26 -19.66
N ALA A 193 -1.90 19.57 -19.00
CA ALA A 193 -2.17 20.90 -18.47
C ALA A 193 -1.19 21.28 -17.34
N ILE A 194 -0.86 20.35 -16.44
CA ILE A 194 0.15 20.57 -15.40
C ILE A 194 1.52 20.88 -16.02
N GLU A 195 1.95 20.08 -17.01
CA GLU A 195 3.24 20.29 -17.69
C GLU A 195 3.25 21.59 -18.51
N ALA A 196 2.14 21.96 -19.14
CA ALA A 196 2.00 23.26 -19.81
C ALA A 196 2.12 24.44 -18.82
N ALA A 197 1.45 24.35 -17.67
CA ALA A 197 1.56 25.34 -16.61
C ALA A 197 3.00 25.44 -16.08
N ARG A 198 3.66 24.31 -15.84
CA ARG A 198 5.05 24.24 -15.41
C ARG A 198 5.98 24.96 -16.41
N ARG A 199 5.83 24.72 -17.72
CA ARG A 199 6.63 25.42 -18.76
C ARG A 199 6.28 26.90 -18.92
N GLY A 200 5.09 27.32 -18.50
CA GLY A 200 4.59 28.68 -18.69
C GLY A 200 3.85 28.88 -20.01
N ASP A 201 3.35 27.80 -20.63
CA ASP A 201 2.61 27.82 -21.89
C ASP A 201 1.15 28.26 -21.73
N VAL A 202 0.73 28.61 -20.50
CA VAL A 202 -0.64 29.03 -20.19
C VAL A 202 -0.85 30.47 -20.70
N PRO A 203 -1.84 30.73 -21.57
CA PRO A 203 -2.21 32.09 -21.94
C PRO A 203 -2.52 32.89 -20.67
N ALA A 204 -2.03 34.13 -20.58
CA ALA A 204 -2.43 35.03 -19.50
C ALA A 204 -3.95 35.00 -19.36
N GLN A 205 -4.45 34.66 -18.16
CA GLN A 205 -5.88 34.82 -17.89
C GLN A 205 -6.22 36.30 -18.08
N PRO A 206 -7.34 36.62 -18.77
CA PRO A 206 -7.79 38.00 -18.95
C PRO A 206 -8.14 38.68 -17.63
#